data_AF-A0A1Y4S3T0-F1
#
_entry.id   AF-A0A1Y4S3T0-F1
#
_cell.length_a   1.000
_cell.length_b   1.000
_cell.length_c   1.000
_cell.angle_alpha   90.00
_cell.angle_beta   90.00
_cell.angle_gamma   90.00
#
_symmetry.space_group_name_H-M   'P 1'
#
loop_
_entity.id
_entity.type
_entity.pdbx_description
1 polymer ?
#
loop_
_entity_poly.entity_id
_entity_poly.type
_entity_poly.pdbx_seq_one_letter_code
_entity_poly.pdbx_strand_id
1 'polypeptide(L)'
;MTKALTAKKQTEKHIYPGINGYKLLAALFVIMIHTSPLTSVSPEADFVLTRILARTAVPFFFMVTGFFVLPKALRDTRRGLRYLKRIALIYLVSMLLYLPINIYAGHFEGVGAGGIVKMILTDGTFYHLWYLPALLLGFCLVWAGLMYLPANAVLLMTALLYLAGLPGDSYYGFLREGSALQTIYNGIFHVSSYTRNGLFYAPVFLALGYAVSRQYTSSSDKPTRRPSFSFTLAGFGVCSALLLAEGITLRILEVQRHDSMYLALVPLMYFLFCILLEGKGPDPLKRLPKDLPLLVYLLHPLFLILVRGFAGITGLSIFTDNSVVHFLAVAAASFAGSWLLAMLWAFARARFLPRLKTQLSRKGSRTKRQRNRRSQDTDNDKEGIV
;
A
#
# COMPACT_ATOMS: atom_id res chain seq x y z
N MET A 1 -28.00 39.06 29.69
CA MET A 1 -26.74 38.83 28.96
C MET A 1 -26.44 37.33 28.90
N THR A 2 -26.94 36.68 27.87
CA THR A 2 -26.92 35.22 27.69
C THR A 2 -25.63 34.82 26.96
N LYS A 3 -24.72 34.13 27.65
CA LYS A 3 -23.51 33.58 27.04
C LYS A 3 -23.89 32.39 26.14
N ALA A 4 -23.83 32.60 24.83
CA ALA A 4 -23.89 31.53 23.85
C ALA A 4 -22.63 30.66 23.97
N LEU A 5 -22.80 29.48 24.57
CA LEU A 5 -21.83 28.39 24.51
C LEU A 5 -21.80 27.85 23.08
N THR A 6 -20.77 28.22 22.33
CA THR A 6 -20.42 27.58 21.05
C THR A 6 -19.95 26.16 21.33
N ALA A 7 -20.90 25.23 21.35
CA ALA A 7 -20.60 23.81 21.36
C ALA A 7 -19.82 23.46 20.08
N LYS A 8 -18.51 23.28 20.23
CA LYS A 8 -17.63 22.73 19.20
C LYS A 8 -18.14 21.33 18.88
N LYS A 9 -18.94 21.20 17.81
CA LYS A 9 -19.46 19.94 17.29
C LYS A 9 -18.28 18.98 17.11
N GLN A 10 -18.10 18.05 18.05
CA GLN A 10 -17.14 16.97 17.91
C GLN A 10 -17.60 16.17 16.70
N THR A 11 -16.88 16.29 15.59
CA THR A 11 -17.11 15.44 14.43
C THR A 11 -16.66 14.04 14.83
N GLU A 12 -17.61 13.20 15.25
CA GLU A 12 -17.35 11.79 15.47
C GLU A 12 -16.69 11.23 14.22
N LYS A 13 -15.50 10.66 14.40
CA LYS A 13 -14.74 10.08 13.32
C LYS A 13 -15.45 8.80 12.89
N HIS A 14 -16.15 8.84 11.77
CA HIS A 14 -16.79 7.66 11.19
C HIS A 14 -15.77 6.52 11.04
N ILE A 15 -16.10 5.36 11.60
CA ILE A 15 -15.28 4.14 11.56
C ILE A 15 -15.79 3.27 10.42
N TYR A 16 -14.89 2.57 9.73
CA TYR A 16 -15.22 1.63 8.67
C TYR A 16 -14.75 0.22 9.07
N PRO A 17 -15.54 -0.54 9.86
CA PRO A 17 -15.15 -1.85 10.38
C PRO A 17 -14.80 -2.85 9.28
N GLY A 18 -15.60 -2.93 8.21
CA GLY A 18 -15.35 -3.84 7.08
C GLY A 18 -14.01 -3.56 6.40
N ILE A 19 -13.71 -2.30 6.12
CA ILE A 19 -12.40 -1.89 5.58
C ILE A 19 -11.26 -2.26 6.54
N ASN A 20 -11.42 -2.03 7.85
CA ASN A 20 -10.36 -2.34 8.81
C ASN A 20 -10.13 -3.85 8.99
N GLY A 21 -11.20 -4.65 8.98
CA GLY A 21 -11.09 -6.10 8.98
C GLY A 21 -10.42 -6.62 7.71
N TYR A 22 -10.81 -6.10 6.55
CA TYR A 22 -10.22 -6.51 5.29
C TYR A 22 -8.74 -6.11 5.16
N LYS A 23 -8.26 -5.05 5.82
CA LYS A 23 -6.81 -4.77 5.88
C LYS A 23 -6.01 -5.91 6.51
N LEU A 24 -6.54 -6.57 7.53
CA LEU A 24 -5.88 -7.72 8.16
C LEU A 24 -5.92 -8.93 7.23
N LEU A 25 -7.07 -9.19 6.60
CA LEU A 25 -7.22 -10.25 5.60
C LEU A 25 -6.30 -10.03 4.39
N ALA A 26 -6.23 -8.81 3.87
CA ALA A 26 -5.35 -8.46 2.76
C ALA A 26 -3.85 -8.60 3.14
N ALA A 27 -3.48 -8.29 4.38
CA ALA A 27 -2.12 -8.56 4.86
C ALA A 27 -1.81 -10.06 4.93
N LEU A 28 -2.79 -10.89 5.29
CA LEU A 28 -2.67 -12.35 5.23
C LEU A 28 -2.56 -12.84 3.79
N PHE A 29 -3.36 -12.30 2.86
CA PHE A 29 -3.27 -12.60 1.43
C PHE A 29 -1.91 -12.26 0.84
N VAL A 30 -1.28 -11.15 1.26
CA VAL A 30 0.11 -10.83 0.86
C VAL A 30 1.06 -11.96 1.27
N ILE A 31 0.93 -12.49 2.49
CA ILE A 31 1.76 -13.62 2.94
C ILE A 31 1.47 -14.85 2.07
N MET A 32 0.20 -15.19 1.84
CA MET A 32 -0.21 -16.34 1.02
C MET A 32 0.40 -16.28 -0.39
N ILE A 33 0.42 -15.10 -1.03
CA ILE A 33 1.02 -14.89 -2.36
C ILE A 33 2.50 -15.28 -2.39
N HIS A 34 3.22 -15.12 -1.27
CA HIS A 34 4.66 -15.36 -1.17
C HIS A 34 5.04 -16.69 -0.52
N THR A 35 4.09 -17.38 0.11
CA THR A 35 4.33 -18.68 0.74
C THR A 35 3.70 -19.84 -0.01
N SER A 36 2.74 -19.58 -0.92
CA SER A 36 2.05 -20.64 -1.68
C SER A 36 1.52 -21.76 -0.77
N PRO A 37 0.58 -21.42 0.14
CA PRO A 37 0.21 -22.22 1.30
C PRO A 37 -0.39 -23.59 0.99
N LEU A 38 -0.83 -23.84 -0.25
CA LEU A 38 -1.50 -25.09 -0.63
C LEU A 38 -0.72 -25.91 -1.64
N THR A 39 0.49 -25.50 -2.06
CA THR A 39 1.23 -26.19 -3.13
C THR A 39 1.51 -27.66 -2.83
N SER A 40 1.77 -28.01 -1.56
CA SER A 40 1.97 -29.41 -1.15
C SER A 40 0.68 -30.22 -1.04
N VAL A 41 -0.49 -29.60 -1.18
CA VAL A 41 -1.82 -30.23 -1.10
C VAL A 41 -2.45 -30.33 -2.48
N SER A 42 -2.56 -29.20 -3.19
CA SER A 42 -2.98 -29.12 -4.59
C SER A 42 -2.42 -27.84 -5.23
N PRO A 43 -1.54 -27.95 -6.23
CA PRO A 43 -1.05 -26.80 -7.01
C PRO A 43 -2.16 -26.00 -7.70
N GLU A 44 -3.29 -26.63 -8.03
CA GLU A 44 -4.47 -26.01 -8.63
C GLU A 44 -5.18 -25.12 -7.60
N ALA A 45 -5.43 -25.66 -6.41
CA ALA A 45 -6.02 -24.91 -5.31
C ALA A 45 -5.11 -23.75 -4.88
N ASP A 46 -3.78 -23.96 -4.84
CA ASP A 46 -2.83 -22.91 -4.52
C ASP A 46 -2.86 -21.77 -5.54
N PHE A 47 -2.93 -22.09 -6.83
CA PHE A 47 -3.05 -21.07 -7.87
C PHE A 47 -4.33 -20.26 -7.73
N VAL A 48 -5.49 -20.91 -7.54
CA VAL A 48 -6.76 -20.20 -7.34
C VAL A 48 -6.67 -19.28 -6.11
N LEU A 49 -6.14 -19.80 -5.00
CA LEU A 49 -6.00 -19.03 -3.77
C LEU A 49 -5.04 -17.84 -3.95
N THR A 50 -3.83 -18.08 -4.45
CA THR A 50 -2.75 -17.09 -4.44
C THR A 50 -2.76 -16.17 -5.65
N ARG A 51 -3.11 -16.69 -6.82
CA ARG A 51 -3.01 -15.97 -8.11
C ARG A 51 -4.34 -15.43 -8.58
N ILE A 52 -5.46 -15.80 -7.96
CA ILE A 52 -6.78 -15.25 -8.27
C ILE A 52 -7.37 -14.51 -7.05
N LEU A 53 -7.63 -15.22 -5.95
CA LEU A 53 -8.34 -14.65 -4.80
C LEU A 53 -7.48 -13.63 -4.04
N ALA A 54 -6.26 -14.02 -3.66
CA ALA A 54 -5.36 -13.18 -2.89
C ALA A 54 -4.87 -11.95 -3.69
N ARG A 55 -4.97 -11.96 -5.03
CA ARG A 55 -4.64 -10.81 -5.88
C ARG A 55 -5.48 -9.56 -5.62
N THR A 56 -6.59 -9.69 -4.90
CA THR A 56 -7.39 -8.56 -4.41
C THR A 56 -6.66 -7.69 -3.37
N ALA A 57 -5.63 -8.21 -2.69
CA ALA A 57 -4.95 -7.53 -1.58
C ALA A 57 -4.29 -6.20 -1.97
N VAL A 58 -3.50 -6.20 -3.05
CA VAL A 58 -2.75 -5.00 -3.48
C VAL A 58 -3.68 -3.90 -4.01
N PRO A 59 -4.61 -4.19 -4.95
CA PRO A 59 -5.67 -3.25 -5.36
C PRO A 59 -6.43 -2.65 -4.20
N PHE A 60 -6.76 -3.46 -3.19
CA PHE A 60 -7.47 -2.98 -2.00
C PHE A 60 -6.71 -1.86 -1.29
N PHE A 61 -5.39 -2.02 -1.06
CA PHE A 61 -4.61 -0.97 -0.39
C PHE A 61 -4.47 0.30 -1.25
N PHE A 62 -4.42 0.18 -2.58
CA PHE A 62 -4.51 1.34 -3.47
C PHE A 62 -5.87 2.04 -3.33
N MET A 63 -6.98 1.30 -3.36
CA MET A 63 -8.32 1.87 -3.18
C MET A 63 -8.50 2.53 -1.81
N VAL A 64 -7.95 1.94 -0.73
CA VAL A 64 -7.93 2.57 0.61
C VAL A 64 -7.22 3.92 0.55
N THR A 65 -6.09 4.01 -0.14
CA THR A 65 -5.39 5.30 -0.31
C THR A 65 -6.22 6.29 -1.14
N GLY A 66 -6.77 5.85 -2.27
CA GLY A 66 -7.65 6.63 -3.12
C GLY A 66 -8.86 7.18 -2.36
N PHE A 67 -9.45 6.37 -1.49
CA PHE A 67 -10.64 6.73 -0.73
C PHE A 67 -10.33 7.69 0.43
N PHE A 68 -9.31 7.39 1.26
CA PHE A 68 -9.08 8.13 2.50
C PHE A 68 -8.07 9.27 2.41
N VAL A 69 -7.15 9.22 1.45
CA VAL A 69 -6.01 10.17 1.36
C VAL A 69 -6.23 11.17 0.24
N LEU A 70 -6.62 10.70 -0.94
CA LEU A 70 -6.71 11.54 -2.14
C LEU A 70 -7.67 12.73 -1.99
N PRO A 71 -8.89 12.59 -1.43
CA PRO A 71 -9.77 13.74 -1.19
C PRO A 71 -9.16 14.80 -0.27
N LYS A 72 -8.31 14.38 0.68
CA LYS A 72 -7.63 15.30 1.61
C LYS A 72 -6.46 16.00 0.94
N ALA A 73 -5.78 15.34 0.01
CA ALA A 73 -4.67 15.91 -0.76
C ALA A 73 -5.17 16.94 -1.77
N LEU A 74 -6.31 16.69 -2.42
CA LEU A 74 -6.97 17.65 -3.33
C LEU A 74 -7.46 18.90 -2.61
N ARG A 75 -7.88 18.78 -1.35
CA ARG A 75 -8.30 19.94 -0.53
C ARG A 75 -7.12 20.73 0.06
N ASP A 76 -5.98 20.10 0.27
CA ASP A 76 -4.80 20.70 0.89
C ASP A 76 -3.53 20.02 0.38
N THR A 77 -2.82 20.71 -0.53
CA THR A 77 -1.58 20.22 -1.14
C THR A 77 -0.54 19.80 -0.13
N ARG A 78 -0.49 20.47 1.04
CA ARG A 78 0.47 20.12 2.10
C ARG A 78 0.16 18.74 2.69
N ARG A 79 -1.10 18.28 2.70
CA ARG A 79 -1.46 16.92 3.11
C ARG A 79 -0.97 15.88 2.10
N GLY A 80 -1.11 16.16 0.80
CA GLY A 80 -0.59 15.29 -0.26
C GLY A 80 0.94 15.15 -0.19
N LEU A 81 1.66 16.27 -0.10
CA LEU A 81 3.13 16.26 0.03
C LEU A 81 3.61 15.56 1.31
N ARG A 82 2.93 15.77 2.46
CA ARG A 82 3.24 15.04 3.70
C ARG A 82 3.02 13.54 3.56
N TYR A 83 1.98 13.13 2.83
CA TYR A 83 1.72 11.72 2.56
C TYR A 83 2.81 11.11 1.67
N LEU A 84 3.16 11.75 0.55
CA LEU A 84 4.25 11.31 -0.32
C LEU A 84 5.57 11.20 0.44
N LYS A 85 5.92 12.22 1.25
CA LYS A 85 7.12 12.18 2.10
C LYS A 85 7.09 10.99 3.08
N ARG A 86 5.94 10.70 3.69
CA ARG A 86 5.79 9.55 4.59
C ARG A 86 6.03 8.24 3.84
N ILE A 87 5.41 8.04 2.68
CA ILE A 87 5.56 6.81 1.89
C ILE A 87 7.00 6.66 1.37
N ALA A 88 7.61 7.75 0.87
CA ALA A 88 9.01 7.75 0.44
C ALA A 88 9.98 7.42 1.57
N LEU A 89 9.74 7.93 2.78
CA LEU A 89 10.55 7.57 3.95
C LEU A 89 10.36 6.10 4.36
N ILE A 90 9.13 5.59 4.33
CA ILE A 90 8.87 4.16 4.58
C ILE A 90 9.64 3.33 3.55
N TYR A 91 9.56 3.69 2.27
CA TYR A 91 10.27 2.99 1.21
C TYR A 91 11.78 3.01 1.40
N LEU A 92 12.36 4.17 1.70
CA LEU A 92 13.79 4.30 1.99
C LEU A 92 14.22 3.41 3.15
N VAL A 93 13.49 3.44 4.28
CA VAL A 93 13.79 2.59 5.44
C VAL A 93 13.66 1.11 5.08
N SER A 94 12.66 0.73 4.29
CA SER A 94 12.51 -0.65 3.83
C SER A 94 13.64 -1.07 2.90
N MET A 95 14.08 -0.24 1.96
CA MET A 95 15.24 -0.54 1.11
C MET A 95 16.50 -0.77 1.96
N LEU A 96 16.74 0.07 2.96
CA LEU A 96 17.87 -0.08 3.88
C LEU A 96 17.77 -1.35 4.74
N LEU A 97 16.56 -1.70 5.19
CA LEU A 97 16.31 -2.92 5.97
C LEU A 97 16.67 -4.19 5.19
N TYR A 98 16.36 -4.23 3.89
CA TYR A 98 16.65 -5.37 3.01
C TYR A 98 18.02 -5.29 2.32
N LEU A 99 18.74 -4.18 2.43
CA LEU A 99 20.01 -3.97 1.76
C LEU A 99 21.06 -5.04 2.11
N PRO A 100 21.28 -5.43 3.39
CA PRO A 100 22.23 -6.48 3.72
C PRO A 100 21.88 -7.83 3.09
N ILE A 101 20.59 -8.16 3.06
CA ILE A 101 20.09 -9.40 2.46
C ILE A 101 20.32 -9.40 0.95
N ASN A 102 20.07 -8.26 0.29
CA ASN A 102 20.31 -8.10 -1.14
C ASN A 102 21.78 -8.22 -1.51
N ILE A 103 22.68 -7.64 -0.71
CA ILE A 103 24.13 -7.75 -0.91
C ILE A 103 24.55 -9.22 -0.74
N TYR A 104 24.11 -9.87 0.34
CA TYR A 104 24.41 -11.28 0.58
C TYR A 104 23.91 -12.20 -0.54
N ALA A 105 22.73 -11.92 -1.09
CA ALA A 105 22.13 -12.69 -2.18
C ALA A 105 22.68 -12.35 -3.56
N GLY A 106 23.67 -11.46 -3.68
CA GLY A 106 24.25 -11.05 -4.97
C GLY A 106 23.30 -10.28 -5.88
N HIS A 107 22.19 -9.71 -5.36
CA HIS A 107 21.15 -9.07 -6.17
C HIS A 107 21.60 -7.83 -6.97
N PHE A 108 22.80 -7.29 -6.71
CA PHE A 108 23.36 -6.14 -7.41
C PHE A 108 24.45 -6.52 -8.42
N GLU A 109 24.85 -7.79 -8.49
CA GLU A 109 25.91 -8.26 -9.37
C GLU A 109 25.43 -8.21 -10.83
N GLY A 110 26.20 -7.55 -11.71
CA GLY A 110 25.90 -7.46 -13.14
C GLY A 110 24.71 -6.56 -13.54
N VAL A 111 24.05 -5.90 -12.59
CA VAL A 111 22.82 -5.11 -12.85
C VAL A 111 23.10 -3.76 -13.54
N GLY A 112 24.27 -3.17 -13.30
CA GLY A 112 24.65 -1.84 -13.81
C GLY A 112 23.81 -0.68 -13.24
N ALA A 113 24.18 0.56 -13.56
CA ALA A 113 23.51 1.75 -13.02
C ALA A 113 22.03 1.85 -13.46
N GLY A 114 21.74 1.52 -14.73
CA GLY A 114 20.37 1.53 -15.26
C GLY A 114 19.45 0.53 -14.56
N GLY A 115 19.96 -0.68 -14.27
CA GLY A 115 19.21 -1.69 -13.54
C GLY A 115 18.96 -1.29 -12.08
N ILE A 116 19.91 -0.63 -11.41
CA ILE A 116 19.70 -0.09 -10.05
C ILE A 116 18.60 0.97 -10.05
N VAL A 117 18.60 1.87 -11.04
CA VAL A 117 17.54 2.89 -11.21
C VAL A 117 16.18 2.23 -11.42
N LYS A 118 16.11 1.21 -12.27
CA LYS A 118 14.91 0.37 -12.47
C LYS A 118 14.43 -0.27 -11.15
N MET A 119 15.33 -0.89 -10.39
CA MET A 119 14.99 -1.49 -9.08
C MET A 119 14.44 -0.45 -8.09
N ILE A 120 15.02 0.74 -8.03
CA ILE A 120 14.58 1.77 -7.09
C ILE A 120 13.24 2.39 -7.54
N LEU A 121 13.07 2.68 -8.83
CA LEU A 121 11.93 3.46 -9.32
C LEU A 121 10.71 2.63 -9.71
N THR A 122 10.87 1.35 -10.09
CA THR A 122 9.75 0.53 -10.59
C THR A 122 9.64 -0.81 -9.89
N ASP A 123 10.70 -1.61 -9.90
CA ASP A 123 10.61 -3.04 -9.56
C ASP A 123 10.66 -3.30 -8.05
N GLY A 124 11.13 -2.34 -7.26
CA GLY A 124 11.48 -2.51 -5.87
C GLY A 124 12.83 -3.23 -5.71
N THR A 125 13.59 -2.86 -4.67
CA THR A 125 14.87 -3.54 -4.35
C THR A 125 14.68 -4.92 -3.74
N PHE A 126 13.44 -5.31 -3.44
CA PHE A 126 13.06 -6.67 -3.02
C PHE A 126 11.70 -6.99 -3.62
N TYR A 127 11.42 -8.27 -3.86
CA TYR A 127 10.29 -8.74 -4.68
C TYR A 127 8.89 -8.20 -4.29
N HIS A 128 8.69 -7.84 -3.03
CA HIS A 128 7.40 -7.31 -2.53
C HIS A 128 7.38 -5.77 -2.50
N LEU A 129 8.54 -5.10 -2.52
CA LEU A 129 8.66 -3.66 -2.28
C LEU A 129 8.17 -2.80 -3.44
N TRP A 130 7.95 -3.37 -4.63
CA TRP A 130 7.44 -2.69 -5.83
C TRP A 130 6.14 -1.89 -5.57
N TYR A 131 5.33 -2.30 -4.59
CA TYR A 131 4.10 -1.58 -4.22
C TYR A 131 4.36 -0.13 -3.80
N LEU A 132 5.46 0.16 -3.11
CA LEU A 132 5.76 1.51 -2.61
C LEU A 132 6.11 2.52 -3.72
N PRO A 133 7.05 2.25 -4.65
CA PRO A 133 7.25 3.12 -5.81
C PRO A 133 6.00 3.17 -6.70
N ALA A 134 5.27 2.06 -6.86
CA ALA A 134 4.01 2.06 -7.60
C ALA A 134 2.96 2.99 -6.97
N LEU A 135 2.86 2.99 -5.64
CA LEU A 135 1.98 3.88 -4.88
C LEU A 135 2.39 5.34 -5.02
N LEU A 136 3.70 5.65 -4.96
CA LEU A 136 4.21 7.02 -5.12
C LEU A 136 3.88 7.56 -6.51
N LEU A 137 4.25 6.83 -7.57
CA LEU A 137 4.00 7.26 -8.94
C LEU A 137 2.51 7.32 -9.24
N GLY A 138 1.76 6.26 -8.93
CA GLY A 138 0.33 6.22 -9.19
C GLY A 138 -0.44 7.29 -8.43
N PHE A 139 -0.07 7.58 -7.17
CA PHE A 139 -0.66 8.67 -6.41
C PHE A 139 -0.38 10.02 -7.06
N CYS A 140 0.86 10.29 -7.46
CA CYS A 140 1.21 11.53 -8.16
C CYS A 140 0.42 11.69 -9.47
N LEU A 141 0.32 10.64 -10.29
CA LEU A 141 -0.41 10.69 -11.57
C LEU A 141 -1.89 10.99 -11.37
N VAL A 142 -2.57 10.23 -10.50
CA VAL A 142 -4.01 10.43 -10.26
C VAL A 142 -4.25 11.76 -9.55
N TRP A 143 -3.38 12.13 -8.60
CA TRP A 143 -3.53 13.40 -7.89
C TRP A 143 -3.36 14.58 -8.83
N ALA A 144 -2.31 14.61 -9.66
CA ALA A 144 -2.11 15.65 -10.67
C ALA A 144 -3.27 15.67 -11.68
N GLY A 145 -3.67 14.50 -12.20
CA GLY A 145 -4.81 14.40 -13.11
C GLY A 145 -6.09 15.01 -12.52
N LEU A 146 -6.41 14.71 -11.26
CA LEU A 146 -7.59 15.25 -10.58
C LEU A 146 -7.49 16.74 -10.22
N MET A 147 -6.30 17.34 -10.24
CA MET A 147 -6.13 18.78 -10.08
C MET A 147 -6.49 19.56 -11.36
N TYR A 148 -6.34 18.94 -12.53
CA TYR A 148 -6.49 19.62 -13.83
C TYR A 148 -7.63 19.09 -14.71
N LEU A 149 -8.14 17.89 -14.42
CA LEU A 149 -9.14 17.20 -15.24
C LEU A 149 -10.36 16.78 -14.40
N PRO A 150 -11.55 16.67 -15.01
CA PRO A 150 -12.72 16.12 -14.32
C PRO A 150 -12.47 14.64 -13.96
N ALA A 151 -13.01 14.20 -12.83
CA ALA A 151 -12.79 12.85 -12.31
C ALA A 151 -13.13 11.72 -13.31
N ASN A 152 -14.14 11.93 -14.17
CA ASN A 152 -14.52 10.96 -15.20
C ASN A 152 -13.42 10.80 -16.27
N ALA A 153 -12.74 11.88 -16.65
CA ALA A 153 -11.61 11.82 -17.57
C ALA A 153 -10.42 11.10 -16.94
N VAL A 154 -10.12 11.37 -15.66
CA VAL A 154 -9.06 10.65 -14.94
C VAL A 154 -9.39 9.15 -14.84
N LEU A 155 -10.63 8.79 -14.50
CA LEU A 155 -11.06 7.38 -14.49
C LEU A 155 -10.86 6.72 -15.85
N LEU A 156 -11.30 7.36 -16.94
CA LEU A 156 -11.10 6.86 -18.30
C LEU A 156 -9.62 6.67 -18.63
N MET A 157 -8.78 7.68 -18.37
CA MET A 157 -7.34 7.60 -18.62
C MET A 157 -6.68 6.46 -17.84
N THR A 158 -7.01 6.30 -16.56
CA THR A 158 -6.46 5.20 -15.74
C THR A 158 -6.96 3.83 -16.17
N ALA A 159 -8.21 3.72 -16.66
CA ALA A 159 -8.72 2.49 -17.23
C ALA A 159 -8.00 2.13 -18.53
N LEU A 160 -7.77 3.12 -19.42
CA LEU A 160 -6.99 2.92 -20.65
C LEU A 160 -5.54 2.51 -20.35
N LEU A 161 -4.90 3.11 -19.34
CA LEU A 161 -3.58 2.69 -18.87
C LEU A 161 -3.60 1.24 -18.36
N TYR A 162 -4.61 0.84 -17.59
CA TYR A 162 -4.74 -0.54 -17.14
C TYR A 162 -4.92 -1.53 -18.29
N LEU A 163 -5.78 -1.20 -19.27
CA LEU A 163 -5.98 -2.00 -20.47
C LEU A 163 -4.69 -2.11 -21.30
N ALA A 164 -3.94 -1.02 -21.43
CA ALA A 164 -2.61 -1.03 -22.04
C ALA A 164 -1.55 -1.78 -21.20
N GLY A 165 -1.81 -2.04 -19.92
CA GLY A 165 -0.95 -2.86 -19.08
C GLY A 165 -1.19 -4.36 -19.26
N LEU A 166 -2.42 -4.79 -19.57
CA LEU A 166 -2.79 -6.22 -19.62
C LEU A 166 -1.87 -7.06 -20.53
N PRO A 167 -1.56 -6.65 -21.78
CA PRO A 167 -0.68 -7.42 -22.66
C PRO A 167 0.78 -7.40 -22.22
N GLY A 168 1.18 -6.61 -21.23
CA GLY A 168 2.52 -6.69 -20.62
C GLY A 168 2.60 -7.56 -19.37
N ASP A 169 1.47 -8.16 -18.94
CA ASP A 169 1.34 -8.98 -17.73
C ASP A 169 0.62 -10.30 -18.07
N SER A 170 -0.63 -10.50 -17.63
CA SER A 170 -1.37 -11.77 -17.81
C SER A 170 -1.76 -12.10 -19.26
N TYR A 171 -1.74 -11.14 -20.19
CA TYR A 171 -2.14 -11.36 -21.58
C TYR A 171 -0.96 -11.39 -22.56
N TYR A 172 0.28 -11.44 -22.05
CA TYR A 172 1.49 -11.29 -22.86
C TYR A 172 1.63 -12.33 -23.98
N GLY A 173 1.29 -13.59 -23.73
CA GLY A 173 1.39 -14.67 -24.70
C GLY A 173 0.43 -14.56 -25.89
N PHE A 174 -0.55 -13.64 -25.85
CA PHE A 174 -1.39 -13.34 -27.02
C PHE A 174 -0.72 -12.36 -28.00
N LEU A 175 0.40 -11.75 -27.62
CA LEU A 175 1.16 -10.91 -28.54
C LEU A 175 1.84 -11.79 -29.59
N ARG A 176 1.57 -11.52 -30.87
CA ARG A 176 2.25 -12.22 -31.96
C ARG A 176 3.75 -11.96 -31.89
N GLU A 177 4.53 -13.04 -31.94
CA GLU A 177 5.99 -12.95 -31.97
C GLU A 177 6.47 -12.10 -33.16
N GLY A 178 7.47 -11.24 -32.91
CA GLY A 178 8.03 -10.31 -33.90
C GLY A 178 7.10 -9.15 -34.27
N SER A 179 5.95 -8.99 -33.61
CA SER A 179 5.07 -7.83 -33.85
C SER A 179 5.66 -6.53 -33.29
N ALA A 180 5.25 -5.41 -33.90
CA ALA A 180 5.58 -4.08 -33.39
C ALA A 180 5.10 -3.90 -31.93
N LEU A 181 3.95 -4.48 -31.58
CA LEU A 181 3.41 -4.41 -30.24
C LEU A 181 4.28 -5.16 -29.22
N GLN A 182 4.74 -6.37 -29.54
CA GLN A 182 5.69 -7.10 -28.68
C GLN A 182 6.99 -6.31 -28.49
N THR A 183 7.49 -5.66 -29.55
CA THR A 183 8.69 -4.81 -29.48
C THR A 183 8.50 -3.62 -28.54
N ILE A 184 7.32 -2.98 -28.55
CA ILE A 184 6.99 -1.90 -27.61
C ILE A 184 7.03 -2.39 -26.17
N TYR A 185 6.41 -3.55 -25.86
CA TYR A 185 6.45 -4.11 -24.50
C TYR A 185 7.85 -4.52 -24.07
N ASN A 186 8.66 -5.08 -24.97
CA ASN A 186 10.08 -5.35 -24.71
C ASN A 186 10.83 -4.06 -24.34
N GLY A 187 10.54 -2.95 -25.05
CA GLY A 187 10.99 -1.61 -24.70
C GLY A 187 10.60 -1.21 -23.27
N ILE A 188 9.34 -1.41 -22.89
CA ILE A 188 8.84 -1.13 -21.52
C ILE A 188 9.61 -1.98 -20.49
N PHE A 189 9.94 -3.23 -20.81
CA PHE A 189 10.65 -4.13 -19.88
C PHE A 189 12.07 -3.70 -19.52
N HIS A 190 12.68 -2.80 -20.30
CA HIS A 190 13.94 -2.16 -19.91
C HIS A 190 13.78 -1.18 -18.74
N VAL A 191 12.60 -0.57 -18.60
CA VAL A 191 12.32 0.42 -17.55
C VAL A 191 11.54 -0.18 -16.38
N SER A 192 10.75 -1.23 -16.61
CA SER A 192 9.94 -1.90 -15.59
C SER A 192 9.74 -3.37 -15.95
N SER A 193 10.13 -4.32 -15.09
CA SER A 193 10.13 -5.75 -15.47
C SER A 193 8.75 -6.30 -15.86
N TYR A 194 7.70 -5.68 -15.35
CA TYR A 194 6.30 -5.97 -15.66
C TYR A 194 5.51 -4.67 -15.79
N THR A 195 4.35 -4.72 -16.44
CA THR A 195 3.39 -3.59 -16.46
C THR A 195 2.59 -3.49 -15.16
N ARG A 196 2.66 -4.48 -14.25
CA ARG A 196 2.22 -4.34 -12.86
C ARG A 196 3.10 -3.35 -12.07
N ASN A 197 2.87 -2.06 -12.31
CA ASN A 197 3.69 -0.98 -11.77
C ASN A 197 2.86 0.29 -11.46
N GLY A 198 3.55 1.39 -11.13
CA GLY A 198 2.91 2.65 -10.78
C GLY A 198 2.22 3.39 -11.92
N LEU A 199 2.45 2.99 -13.18
CA LEU A 199 1.88 3.63 -14.36
C LEU A 199 0.64 2.89 -14.86
N PHE A 200 0.74 1.57 -15.10
CA PHE A 200 -0.37 0.82 -15.71
C PHE A 200 -1.31 0.18 -14.66
N TYR A 201 -0.82 -0.09 -13.44
CA TYR A 201 -1.60 -0.83 -12.44
C TYR A 201 -2.17 0.04 -11.32
N ALA A 202 -1.32 0.76 -10.59
CA ALA A 202 -1.75 1.52 -9.41
C ALA A 202 -2.81 2.60 -9.68
N PRO A 203 -2.76 3.38 -10.79
CA PRO A 203 -3.65 4.51 -10.98
C PRO A 203 -5.14 4.17 -11.02
N VAL A 204 -5.53 3.06 -11.65
CA VAL A 204 -6.96 2.70 -11.77
C VAL A 204 -7.57 2.43 -10.40
N PHE A 205 -6.86 1.72 -9.52
CA PHE A 205 -7.36 1.40 -8.19
C PHE A 205 -7.36 2.63 -7.25
N LEU A 206 -6.39 3.53 -7.40
CA LEU A 206 -6.40 4.82 -6.70
C LEU A 206 -7.59 5.69 -7.14
N ALA A 207 -7.83 5.78 -8.46
CA ALA A 207 -8.92 6.54 -9.03
C ALA A 207 -10.29 5.94 -8.65
N LEU A 208 -10.44 4.61 -8.66
CA LEU A 208 -11.63 3.92 -8.19
C LEU A 208 -11.92 4.19 -6.71
N GLY A 209 -10.92 4.09 -5.83
CA GLY A 209 -11.08 4.43 -4.42
C GLY A 209 -11.55 5.87 -4.23
N TYR A 210 -11.02 6.81 -5.01
CA TYR A 210 -11.47 8.20 -5.00
C TYR A 210 -12.90 8.36 -5.53
N ALA A 211 -13.27 7.69 -6.61
CA ALA A 211 -14.62 7.72 -7.17
C ALA A 211 -15.66 7.24 -6.16
N VAL A 212 -15.38 6.12 -5.48
CA VAL A 212 -16.25 5.60 -4.40
C VAL A 212 -16.32 6.60 -3.23
N SER A 213 -15.21 7.27 -2.88
CA SER A 213 -15.24 8.29 -1.82
C SER A 213 -16.22 9.42 -2.12
N ARG A 214 -16.36 9.84 -3.38
CA ARG A 214 -17.32 10.88 -3.79
C ARG A 214 -18.77 10.43 -3.63
N GLN A 215 -19.05 9.13 -3.77
CA GLN A 215 -20.38 8.55 -3.59
C GLN A 215 -20.76 8.41 -2.10
N TYR A 216 -19.78 8.13 -1.24
CA TYR A 216 -20.01 7.84 0.18
C TYR A 216 -19.76 9.02 1.14
N THR A 217 -19.00 10.04 0.74
CA THR A 217 -18.63 11.18 1.60
C THR A 217 -19.20 12.53 1.18
N SER A 218 -19.87 12.63 0.02
CA SER A 218 -20.54 13.87 -0.39
C SER A 218 -21.68 14.21 0.57
N SER A 219 -21.53 15.33 1.29
CA SER A 219 -22.53 15.95 2.17
C SER A 219 -23.49 16.89 1.43
N SER A 220 -23.45 16.91 0.11
CA SER A 220 -24.28 17.76 -0.75
C SER A 220 -25.58 17.05 -1.09
N ASP A 221 -26.71 17.77 -0.98
CA ASP A 221 -28.12 17.36 -1.20
C ASP A 221 -28.46 16.67 -2.54
N LYS A 222 -27.48 16.37 -3.40
CA LYS A 222 -27.68 15.55 -4.58
C LYS A 222 -27.25 14.12 -4.26
N PRO A 223 -28.18 13.14 -4.23
CA PRO A 223 -27.83 11.75 -4.00
C PRO A 223 -26.96 11.27 -5.17
N THR A 224 -25.64 11.22 -4.97
CA THR A 224 -24.77 10.38 -5.80
C THR A 224 -25.27 8.96 -5.62
N ARG A 225 -25.87 8.39 -6.68
CA ARG A 225 -26.52 7.07 -6.70
C ARG A 225 -25.54 5.98 -6.21
N ARG A 226 -25.59 5.68 -4.92
CA ARG A 226 -24.95 4.50 -4.37
C ARG A 226 -25.66 3.27 -4.96
N PRO A 227 -24.94 2.24 -5.40
CA PRO A 227 -25.58 1.01 -5.82
C PRO A 227 -26.36 0.42 -4.64
N SER A 228 -27.47 -0.27 -4.91
CA SER A 228 -28.14 -1.05 -3.87
C SER A 228 -27.24 -2.19 -3.39
N PHE A 229 -27.41 -2.62 -2.14
CA PHE A 229 -26.60 -3.73 -1.61
C PHE A 229 -26.78 -5.01 -2.43
N SER A 230 -28.02 -5.33 -2.84
CA SER A 230 -28.30 -6.50 -3.68
C SER A 230 -27.61 -6.44 -5.04
N PHE A 231 -27.60 -5.28 -5.69
CA PHE A 231 -26.85 -5.08 -6.94
C PHE A 231 -25.34 -5.23 -6.72
N THR A 232 -24.83 -4.67 -5.62
CA THR A 232 -23.41 -4.78 -5.26
C THR A 232 -23.01 -6.24 -5.02
N LEU A 233 -23.84 -7.02 -4.33
CA LEU A 233 -23.59 -8.43 -4.04
C LEU A 233 -23.66 -9.29 -5.31
N ALA A 234 -24.66 -9.05 -6.17
CA ALA A 234 -24.77 -9.73 -7.47
C ALA A 234 -23.56 -9.41 -8.37
N GLY A 235 -23.19 -8.13 -8.46
CA GLY A 235 -22.00 -7.68 -9.19
C GLY A 235 -20.72 -8.31 -8.67
N PHE A 236 -20.55 -8.41 -7.35
CA PHE A 236 -19.43 -9.12 -6.73
C PHE A 236 -19.40 -10.60 -7.11
N GLY A 237 -20.55 -11.29 -7.05
CA GLY A 237 -20.65 -12.71 -7.43
C GLY A 237 -20.28 -12.96 -8.90
N VAL A 238 -20.86 -12.15 -9.81
CA VAL A 238 -20.57 -12.25 -11.26
C VAL A 238 -19.10 -11.95 -11.54
N CYS A 239 -18.55 -10.86 -11.00
CA CYS A 239 -17.13 -10.51 -11.23
C CYS A 239 -16.18 -11.54 -10.60
N SER A 240 -16.55 -12.19 -9.50
CA SER A 240 -15.75 -13.26 -8.90
C SER A 240 -15.71 -14.49 -9.81
N ALA A 241 -16.85 -14.89 -10.37
CA ALA A 241 -16.92 -15.99 -11.34
C ALA A 241 -16.13 -15.67 -12.61
N LEU A 242 -16.24 -14.44 -13.13
CA LEU A 242 -15.46 -13.99 -14.28
C LEU A 242 -13.96 -13.97 -13.98
N LEU A 243 -13.54 -13.50 -12.81
CA LEU A 243 -12.13 -13.49 -12.44
C LEU A 243 -11.56 -14.90 -12.28
N LEU A 244 -12.35 -15.82 -11.72
CA LEU A 244 -11.97 -17.24 -11.65
C LEU A 244 -11.83 -17.84 -13.05
N ALA A 245 -12.82 -17.64 -13.92
CA ALA A 245 -12.78 -18.13 -15.30
C ALA A 245 -11.60 -17.53 -16.07
N GLU A 246 -11.40 -16.22 -15.99
CA GLU A 246 -10.29 -15.50 -16.63
C GLU A 246 -8.94 -16.03 -16.14
N GLY A 247 -8.73 -16.10 -14.83
CA GLY A 247 -7.46 -16.55 -14.25
C GLY A 247 -7.12 -18.00 -14.58
N ILE A 248 -8.10 -18.90 -14.52
CA ILE A 248 -7.93 -20.30 -14.90
C ILE A 248 -7.66 -20.44 -16.39
N THR A 249 -8.41 -19.72 -17.24
CA THR A 249 -8.23 -19.77 -18.70
C THR A 249 -6.84 -19.30 -19.10
N LEU A 250 -6.38 -18.16 -18.56
CA LEU A 250 -5.05 -17.63 -18.88
C LEU A 250 -3.93 -18.58 -18.41
N ARG A 251 -4.13 -19.30 -17.30
CA ARG A 251 -3.20 -20.34 -16.86
C ARG A 251 -3.17 -21.54 -17.80
N ILE A 252 -4.34 -22.06 -18.19
CA ILE A 252 -4.44 -23.22 -19.08
C ILE A 252 -3.80 -22.92 -20.43
N LEU A 253 -3.93 -21.69 -20.92
CA LEU A 253 -3.32 -21.25 -22.17
C LEU A 253 -1.82 -20.93 -22.02
N GLU A 254 -1.28 -20.91 -20.80
CA GLU A 254 0.13 -20.61 -20.49
C GLU A 254 0.63 -19.27 -21.07
N VAL A 255 -0.27 -18.31 -21.24
CA VAL A 255 0.03 -17.00 -21.88
C VAL A 255 0.55 -15.94 -20.90
N GLN A 256 0.59 -16.24 -19.60
CA GLN A 256 0.88 -15.25 -18.58
C GLN A 256 2.39 -15.02 -18.45
N ARG A 257 2.86 -13.80 -18.71
CA ARG A 257 4.21 -13.38 -18.29
C ARG A 257 4.27 -13.18 -16.78
N HIS A 258 3.18 -12.66 -16.24
CA HIS A 258 2.92 -12.55 -14.81
C HIS A 258 1.39 -12.66 -14.61
N ASP A 259 0.95 -13.02 -13.42
CA ASP A 259 -0.42 -13.34 -13.03
C ASP A 259 -1.01 -12.31 -12.04
N SER A 260 -0.90 -11.00 -12.34
CA SER A 260 -1.30 -9.94 -11.41
C SER A 260 -2.34 -8.97 -11.95
N MET A 261 -2.48 -8.86 -13.26
CA MET A 261 -3.44 -7.98 -13.91
C MET A 261 -4.53 -8.81 -14.60
N TYR A 262 -5.77 -8.61 -14.19
CA TYR A 262 -6.94 -9.25 -14.79
C TYR A 262 -8.01 -8.21 -15.11
N LEU A 263 -8.76 -8.40 -16.19
CA LEU A 263 -9.84 -7.51 -16.59
C LEU A 263 -10.96 -7.53 -15.54
N ALA A 264 -11.40 -8.70 -15.10
CA ALA A 264 -12.47 -8.87 -14.12
C ALA A 264 -12.09 -8.39 -12.71
N LEU A 265 -10.78 -8.25 -12.42
CA LEU A 265 -10.31 -7.74 -11.13
C LEU A 265 -10.75 -6.29 -10.89
N VAL A 266 -10.77 -5.44 -11.91
CA VAL A 266 -11.14 -4.02 -11.78
C VAL A 266 -12.59 -3.85 -11.27
N PRO A 267 -13.63 -4.40 -11.93
CA PRO A 267 -14.99 -4.31 -11.43
C PRO A 267 -15.21 -5.12 -10.14
N LEU A 268 -14.53 -6.28 -9.96
CA LEU A 268 -14.58 -7.03 -8.70
C LEU A 268 -14.17 -6.14 -7.52
N MET A 269 -13.07 -5.41 -7.66
CA MET A 269 -12.54 -4.54 -6.61
C MET A 269 -13.49 -3.40 -6.28
N TYR A 270 -14.20 -2.84 -7.27
CA TYR A 270 -15.25 -1.85 -7.03
C TYR A 270 -16.36 -2.42 -6.13
N PHE A 271 -16.94 -3.57 -6.50
CA PHE A 271 -18.03 -4.18 -5.73
C PHE A 271 -17.58 -4.64 -4.34
N LEU A 272 -16.42 -5.29 -4.25
CA LEU A 272 -15.82 -5.67 -2.97
C LEU A 272 -15.68 -4.45 -2.06
N PHE A 273 -15.12 -3.35 -2.55
CA PHE A 273 -14.92 -2.16 -1.73
C PHE A 273 -16.25 -1.56 -1.24
N CYS A 274 -17.29 -1.54 -2.09
CA CYS A 274 -18.64 -1.12 -1.70
C CYS A 274 -19.23 -2.01 -0.58
N ILE A 275 -19.11 -3.34 -0.68
CA ILE A 275 -19.54 -4.28 0.38
C ILE A 275 -18.82 -3.96 1.70
N LEU A 276 -17.50 -3.75 1.65
CA LEU A 276 -16.71 -3.46 2.84
C LEU A 276 -17.06 -2.13 3.51
N LEU A 277 -17.57 -1.15 2.75
CA LEU A 277 -18.06 0.11 3.29
C LEU A 277 -19.40 -0.03 4.04
N GLU A 278 -20.20 -1.05 3.69
CA GLU A 278 -21.46 -1.37 4.38
C GLU A 278 -21.26 -2.26 5.62
N GLY A 279 -20.06 -2.80 5.82
CA GLY A 279 -19.73 -3.64 6.96
C GLY A 279 -19.95 -2.96 8.30
N LYS A 280 -20.92 -3.47 9.08
CA LYS A 280 -21.22 -3.04 10.45
C LYS A 280 -20.55 -3.94 11.48
N GLY A 281 -20.36 -3.44 12.69
CA GLY A 281 -19.83 -4.22 13.81
C GLY A 281 -18.66 -3.53 14.54
N PRO A 282 -18.04 -4.23 15.50
CA PRO A 282 -16.90 -3.70 16.23
C PRO A 282 -15.70 -3.54 15.29
N ASP A 283 -14.91 -2.48 15.50
CA ASP A 283 -13.68 -2.25 14.74
C ASP A 283 -12.58 -3.24 15.20
N PRO A 284 -12.14 -4.18 14.34
CA PRO A 284 -11.13 -5.17 14.72
C PRO A 284 -9.77 -4.51 15.03
N LEU A 285 -9.49 -3.33 14.45
CA LEU A 285 -8.28 -2.57 14.73
C LEU A 285 -8.41 -1.65 15.95
N LYS A 286 -9.53 -1.69 16.70
CA LYS A 286 -9.69 -0.88 17.92
C LYS A 286 -8.67 -1.26 18.99
N ARG A 287 -8.34 -2.55 19.10
CA ARG A 287 -7.40 -3.10 20.09
C ARG A 287 -6.03 -3.46 19.49
N LEU A 288 -5.86 -3.34 18.18
CA LEU A 288 -4.61 -3.62 17.48
C LEU A 288 -3.92 -2.33 17.04
N PRO A 289 -2.59 -2.34 16.86
CA PRO A 289 -1.89 -1.20 16.28
C PRO A 289 -2.40 -0.89 14.87
N LYS A 290 -2.70 0.38 14.59
CA LYS A 290 -3.25 0.81 13.30
C LYS A 290 -2.31 0.57 12.12
N ASP A 291 -1.01 0.57 12.37
CA ASP A 291 0.02 0.33 11.37
C ASP A 291 0.36 -1.17 11.21
N LEU A 292 -0.33 -2.08 11.93
CA LEU A 292 -0.06 -3.53 11.90
C LEU A 292 -0.12 -4.12 10.48
N PRO A 293 -1.15 -3.87 9.64
CA PRO A 293 -1.18 -4.42 8.28
C PRO A 293 0.01 -3.97 7.42
N LEU A 294 0.45 -2.71 7.58
CA LEU A 294 1.62 -2.18 6.89
C LEU A 294 2.90 -2.87 7.38
N LEU A 295 3.06 -3.05 8.68
CA LEU A 295 4.23 -3.74 9.24
C LEU A 295 4.29 -5.21 8.79
N VAL A 296 3.14 -5.91 8.76
CA VAL A 296 3.08 -7.28 8.22
C VAL A 296 3.51 -7.30 6.74
N TYR A 297 2.99 -6.37 5.93
CA TYR A 297 3.43 -6.23 4.54
C TYR A 297 4.95 -5.97 4.43
N LEU A 298 5.53 -5.14 5.29
CA LEU A 298 6.96 -4.81 5.22
C LEU A 298 7.88 -5.90 5.77
N LEU A 299 7.43 -6.69 6.74
CA LEU A 299 8.30 -7.60 7.50
C LEU A 299 8.09 -9.07 7.16
N HIS A 300 6.99 -9.46 6.50
CA HIS A 300 6.74 -10.88 6.20
C HIS A 300 7.89 -11.60 5.45
N PRO A 301 8.65 -10.97 4.54
CA PRO A 301 9.79 -11.61 3.91
C PRO A 301 10.94 -11.91 4.86
N LEU A 302 11.15 -11.06 5.88
CA LEU A 302 12.12 -11.36 6.94
C LEU A 302 11.68 -12.61 7.70
N PHE A 303 10.39 -12.72 8.06
CA PHE A 303 9.89 -13.91 8.74
C PHE A 303 9.90 -15.15 7.84
N LEU A 304 9.74 -15.01 6.53
CA LEU A 304 9.96 -16.10 5.57
C LEU A 304 11.41 -16.61 5.64
N ILE A 305 12.39 -15.71 5.61
CA ILE A 305 13.83 -16.06 5.74
C ILE A 305 14.11 -16.69 7.11
N LEU A 306 13.59 -16.11 8.19
CA LEU A 306 13.82 -16.58 9.55
C LEU A 306 13.22 -17.97 9.79
N VAL A 307 12.01 -18.26 9.31
CA VAL A 307 11.39 -19.59 9.43
C VAL A 307 12.20 -20.62 8.67
N ARG A 308 12.67 -20.31 7.45
CA ARG A 308 13.54 -21.23 6.68
C ARG A 308 14.90 -21.44 7.34
N GLY A 309 15.52 -20.37 7.85
CA GLY A 309 16.78 -20.46 8.58
C GLY A 309 16.66 -21.29 9.86
N PHE A 310 15.57 -21.12 10.62
CA PHE A 310 15.26 -21.93 11.79
C PHE A 310 15.10 -23.42 11.44
N ALA A 311 14.37 -23.74 10.37
CA ALA A 311 14.23 -25.11 9.88
C ALA A 311 15.59 -25.73 9.51
N GLY A 312 16.46 -24.97 8.83
CA GLY A 312 17.80 -25.40 8.46
C GLY A 312 18.71 -25.69 9.65
N ILE A 313 18.65 -24.89 10.72
CA ILE A 313 19.47 -25.08 11.93
C ILE A 313 18.95 -26.24 12.78
N THR A 314 17.64 -26.40 12.88
CA THR A 314 17.01 -27.43 13.75
C THR A 314 16.81 -28.77 13.07
N GLY A 315 16.93 -28.84 11.74
CA GLY A 315 16.59 -30.02 10.94
C GLY A 315 15.09 -30.29 10.82
N LEU A 316 14.22 -29.39 11.29
CA LEU A 316 12.77 -29.54 11.23
C LEU A 316 12.21 -29.20 9.85
N SER A 317 12.42 -30.09 8.87
CA SER A 317 12.05 -29.87 7.47
C SER A 317 10.54 -29.70 7.24
N ILE A 318 9.68 -30.04 8.20
CA ILE A 318 8.24 -29.77 8.13
C ILE A 318 7.92 -28.28 7.90
N PHE A 319 8.78 -27.37 8.36
CA PHE A 319 8.64 -25.93 8.15
C PHE A 319 9.06 -25.47 6.75
N THR A 320 9.62 -26.33 5.90
CA THR A 320 9.98 -26.05 4.51
C THR A 320 9.21 -26.91 3.52
N ASP A 321 8.96 -28.17 3.86
CA ASP A 321 8.42 -29.17 2.93
C ASP A 321 6.90 -29.16 2.91
N ASN A 322 6.27 -28.89 4.06
CA ASN A 322 4.82 -28.76 4.16
C ASN A 322 4.42 -27.29 3.98
N SER A 323 3.83 -26.97 2.82
CA SER A 323 3.46 -25.60 2.46
C SER A 323 2.46 -24.95 3.43
N VAL A 324 1.55 -25.74 4.00
CA VAL A 324 0.55 -25.28 4.97
C VAL A 324 1.25 -24.89 6.28
N VAL A 325 2.10 -25.77 6.80
CA VAL A 325 2.87 -25.50 8.04
C VAL A 325 3.82 -24.33 7.85
N HIS A 326 4.51 -24.26 6.71
CA HIS A 326 5.37 -23.13 6.36
C HIS A 326 4.59 -21.81 6.38
N PHE A 327 3.44 -21.75 5.70
CA PHE A 327 2.59 -20.58 5.69
C PHE A 327 2.10 -20.19 7.09
N LEU A 328 1.59 -21.13 7.88
CA LEU A 328 1.08 -20.86 9.22
C LEU A 328 2.18 -20.30 10.13
N ALA A 329 3.39 -20.87 10.06
CA ALA A 329 4.55 -20.39 10.79
C ALA A 329 4.95 -18.96 10.38
N VAL A 330 5.08 -18.71 9.08
CA VAL A 330 5.42 -17.37 8.55
C VAL A 330 4.34 -16.35 8.90
N ALA A 331 3.05 -16.70 8.78
CA ALA A 331 1.95 -15.82 9.13
C ALA A 331 1.95 -15.49 10.63
N ALA A 332 2.01 -16.50 11.50
CA ALA A 332 2.05 -16.30 12.94
C ALA A 332 3.24 -15.43 13.36
N ALA A 333 4.44 -15.74 12.86
CA ALA A 333 5.64 -14.97 13.14
C ALA A 333 5.55 -13.52 12.62
N SER A 334 5.01 -13.33 11.42
CA SER A 334 4.82 -12.00 10.81
C SER A 334 3.87 -11.13 11.61
N PHE A 335 2.72 -11.66 12.01
CA PHE A 335 1.75 -10.91 12.82
C PHE A 335 2.28 -10.66 14.23
N ALA A 336 2.86 -11.66 14.89
CA ALA A 336 3.40 -11.52 16.24
C ALA A 336 4.58 -10.52 16.29
N GLY A 337 5.55 -10.65 15.38
CA GLY A 337 6.70 -9.75 15.31
C GLY A 337 6.32 -8.32 14.94
N SER A 338 5.39 -8.16 13.99
CA SER A 338 4.86 -6.82 13.63
C SER A 338 4.10 -6.18 14.78
N TRP A 339 3.33 -6.97 15.53
CA TRP A 339 2.62 -6.50 16.72
C TRP A 339 3.58 -6.07 17.83
N LEU A 340 4.58 -6.90 18.13
CA LEU A 340 5.61 -6.60 19.12
C LEU A 340 6.38 -5.34 18.76
N LEU A 341 6.82 -5.20 17.50
CA LEU A 341 7.51 -4.01 17.03
C LEU A 341 6.65 -2.75 17.18
N ALA A 342 5.37 -2.84 16.83
CA ALA A 342 4.45 -1.72 16.99
C ALA A 342 4.25 -1.32 18.46
N MET A 343 4.18 -2.29 19.38
CA MET A 343 4.09 -2.03 20.82
C MET A 343 5.37 -1.39 21.35
N LEU A 344 6.53 -1.93 21.00
CA LEU A 344 7.84 -1.39 21.39
C LEU A 344 8.00 0.05 20.87
N TRP A 345 7.61 0.31 19.63
CA TRP A 345 7.62 1.65 19.05
C TRP A 345 6.68 2.60 19.78
N ALA A 346 5.46 2.17 20.10
CA ALA A 346 4.50 2.98 20.86
C ALA A 346 5.05 3.33 22.26
N PHE A 347 5.64 2.35 22.95
CA PHE A 347 6.26 2.52 24.25
C PHE A 347 7.48 3.46 24.19
N ALA A 348 8.40 3.24 23.25
CA ALA A 348 9.56 4.10 23.04
C ALA A 348 9.11 5.53 22.72
N ARG A 349 8.11 5.69 21.85
CA ARG A 349 7.56 7.00 21.50
C ARG A 349 6.99 7.72 22.72
N ALA A 350 6.23 7.02 23.56
CA ALA A 350 5.67 7.57 24.79
C ALA A 350 6.75 7.95 25.81
N ARG A 351 7.85 7.20 25.90
CA ARG A 351 8.93 7.44 26.87
C ARG A 351 9.94 8.50 26.43
N PHE A 352 10.29 8.54 25.14
CA PHE A 352 11.37 9.38 24.62
C PHE A 352 10.90 10.72 24.00
N LEU A 353 9.74 10.80 23.33
CA LEU A 353 9.30 12.08 22.73
C LEU A 353 8.96 13.17 23.76
N PRO A 354 8.35 12.89 24.92
CA PRO A 354 8.13 13.91 25.94
C PRO A 354 9.45 14.47 26.47
N ARG A 355 10.47 13.62 26.63
CA ARG A 355 11.83 13.99 27.07
C ARG A 355 12.56 14.85 26.05
N LEU A 356 12.45 14.53 24.76
CA LEU A 356 13.01 15.35 23.68
C LEU A 356 12.30 16.71 23.54
N LYS A 357 10.97 16.75 23.62
CA LYS A 357 10.23 18.03 23.58
C LYS A 357 10.54 18.92 24.78
N THR A 358 10.67 18.36 25.98
CA THR A 358 11.05 19.13 27.18
C THR A 358 12.50 19.60 27.13
N GLN A 359 13.43 18.80 26.61
CA GLN A 359 14.82 19.22 26.38
C GLN A 359 14.95 20.31 25.30
N LEU A 360 14.24 20.19 24.17
CA LEU A 360 14.25 21.19 23.10
C LEU A 360 13.58 22.51 23.55
N SER A 361 12.49 22.43 24.33
CA SER A 361 11.86 23.60 24.96
C SER A 361 12.79 24.29 25.97
N ARG A 362 13.48 23.52 26.83
CA ARG A 362 14.49 24.05 27.77
C ARG A 362 15.72 24.66 27.07
N LYS A 363 16.14 24.10 25.94
CA LYS A 363 17.26 24.65 25.15
C LYS A 363 16.85 25.95 24.48
N GLY A 364 15.66 26.01 23.86
CA GLY A 364 15.10 27.24 23.28
C GLY A 364 14.85 28.36 24.29
N SER A 365 14.40 28.04 25.51
CA SER A 365 14.24 29.04 26.57
C SER A 365 15.57 29.56 27.11
N ARG A 366 16.60 28.70 27.23
CA ARG A 366 17.97 29.12 27.58
C ARG A 366 18.59 30.05 26.53
N THR A 367 18.43 29.74 25.24
CA THR A 367 18.94 30.61 24.15
C THR A 367 18.23 31.97 24.12
N LYS A 368 16.92 32.00 24.38
CA LYS A 368 16.15 33.26 24.45
C LYS A 368 16.55 34.10 25.67
N ARG A 369 16.84 33.46 26.81
CA ARG A 369 17.29 34.13 28.04
C ARG A 369 18.72 34.67 27.93
N GLN A 370 19.62 33.96 27.25
CA GLN A 370 20.97 34.47 26.93
C GLN A 370 20.95 35.63 25.93
N ARG A 371 20.05 35.58 24.94
CA ARG A 371 19.87 36.68 23.98
C ARG A 371 19.30 37.95 24.63
N ASN A 372 18.34 37.81 25.55
CA ASN A 372 17.79 38.95 26.30
C ASN A 372 18.79 39.56 27.30
N ARG A 373 19.70 38.75 27.87
CA ARG A 373 20.79 39.27 28.73
C ARG A 373 21.81 40.06 27.92
N ARG A 374 22.25 39.54 26.76
CA ARG A 374 23.15 40.27 25.86
C ARG A 374 22.55 41.58 25.33
N SER A 375 21.23 41.66 25.12
CA SER A 375 20.60 42.93 24.70
C SER A 375 20.50 43.95 25.83
N GLN A 376 20.38 43.51 27.09
CA GLN A 376 20.39 44.41 28.25
C GLN A 376 21.79 44.94 28.57
N ASP A 377 22.83 44.12 28.42
CA ASP A 377 24.22 44.57 28.58
C ASP A 377 24.62 45.59 27.49
N THR A 378 24.12 45.45 26.26
CA THR A 378 24.38 46.43 25.18
C THR A 378 23.63 47.75 25.30
N ASP A 379 22.55 47.81 26.09
CA ASP A 379 21.83 49.07 26.39
C ASP A 379 22.48 49.82 27.56
N ASN A 380 23.00 49.10 28.57
CA ASN A 380 23.70 49.74 29.69
C ASN A 380 25.07 50.34 29.31
N ASP A 381 25.76 49.80 28.31
CA ASP A 381 27.03 50.39 27.81
C ASP A 381 26.82 51.67 26.97
N LYS A 382 25.57 52.06 26.68
CA LYS A 382 25.25 53.30 25.94
C LYS A 382 24.80 54.47 26.82
N GLU A 383 24.57 54.25 28.12
CA GLU A 383 24.21 55.32 29.06
C GLU A 383 25.41 55.87 29.87
N GLY A 384 26.64 55.42 29.58
CA GLY A 384 27.86 55.79 30.31
C GLY A 384 28.86 56.70 29.58
N ILE A 385 28.45 57.42 28.53
CA ILE A 385 29.28 58.48 27.91
C ILE A 385 28.48 59.77 27.82
N VAL A 386 28.47 60.51 28.94
CA VAL A 386 28.41 61.99 29.00
C VAL A 386 29.39 62.43 30.06
#